data_AF-A0A3D4BFT9-F1
#
_entry.id   AF-A0A3D4BFT9-F1
#
_cell.length_a   1.000
_cell.length_b   1.000
_cell.length_c   1.000
_cell.angle_alpha   90.00
_cell.angle_beta   90.00
_cell.angle_gamma   90.00
#
_symmetry.space_group_name_H-M   'P 1'
#
loop_
_entity.id
_entity.type
_entity.pdbx_description
1 polymer ?
#
loop_
_entity_poly.entity_id
_entity_poly.type
_entity_poly.pdbx_seq_one_letter_code
_entity_poly.pdbx_strand_id
1 'polypeptide(L)' 'MLKYFILITLVITNFTSFSQTINFKDKYFKNCVFKKYPEIDIDKNGEINQLEADKVSKLSLMELNIENSEDIKH' A
#
# COMPACT_ATOMS: atom_id res chain seq x y z
N MET A 1 -36.81 5.07 -15.75
CA MET A 1 -36.40 5.02 -14.33
C MET A 1 -35.38 3.92 -14.07
N LEU A 2 -35.70 2.62 -14.24
CA LEU A 2 -34.79 1.50 -13.94
C LEU A 2 -33.45 1.53 -14.72
N LYS A 3 -33.47 1.91 -16.01
CA LYS A 3 -32.25 2.03 -16.84
C LYS A 3 -31.23 3.05 -16.31
N TYR A 4 -31.71 4.18 -15.80
CA TYR A 4 -30.84 5.22 -15.23
C TYR A 4 -30.29 4.80 -13.87
N PHE A 5 -31.06 4.02 -13.09
CA PHE A 5 -30.61 3.49 -11.81
C PHE A 5 -29.44 2.52 -11.97
N ILE A 6 -29.50 1.61 -12.94
CA ILE A 6 -28.41 0.68 -13.28
C ILE A 6 -27.17 1.45 -13.75
N LEU A 7 -27.36 2.51 -14.54
CA LEU A 7 -26.26 3.34 -15.02
C LEU A 7 -25.55 4.07 -13.86
N ILE A 8 -26.32 4.60 -12.92
CA ILE A 8 -25.79 5.28 -11.73
C ILE A 8 -25.01 4.31 -10.84
N THR A 9 -25.55 3.10 -10.57
CA THR A 9 -24.83 2.11 -9.77
C THR A 9 -23.54 1.64 -10.45
N LEU A 10 -23.55 1.46 -11.78
CA LEU A 10 -22.36 1.08 -12.55
C LEU A 10 -21.29 2.17 -12.53
N VAL A 11 -21.68 3.44 -12.59
CA VAL A 11 -20.74 4.57 -12.54
C VAL A 11 -20.11 4.68 -11.14
N ILE A 12 -20.87 4.47 -10.06
CA ILE A 12 -20.35 4.55 -8.68
C ILE A 12 -19.33 3.44 -8.38
N THR A 13 -19.53 2.21 -8.89
CA THR A 13 -18.59 1.10 -8.68
C THR A 13 -17.23 1.30 -9.35
N ASN A 14 -17.12 2.20 -10.34
CA ASN A 14 -15.84 2.51 -10.98
C ASN A 14 -15.03 3.58 -10.22
N PHE A 15 -15.62 4.27 -9.23
CA PHE A 15 -14.91 5.29 -8.44
C PHE A 15 -14.27 4.74 -7.17
N THR A 16 -14.52 3.48 -6.81
CA THR A 16 -13.81 2.83 -5.70
C THR A 16 -12.37 2.54 -6.15
N SER A 17 -11.45 3.44 -5.80
CA SER A 17 -10.02 3.28 -6.03
C SER A 17 -9.49 2.22 -5.07
N PHE A 18 -9.57 0.94 -5.46
CA PHE A 18 -8.88 -0.14 -4.75
C PHE A 18 -7.39 -0.08 -5.10
N SER A 19 -6.58 0.40 -4.15
CA SER A 19 -5.12 0.34 -4.24
C SER A 19 -4.67 -1.11 -4.03
N GLN A 20 -3.74 -1.59 -4.85
CA GLN A 20 -3.22 -2.95 -4.70
C GLN A 20 -2.29 -3.02 -3.49
N THR A 21 -2.53 -3.99 -2.61
CA THR A 21 -1.61 -4.29 -1.49
C THR A 21 -0.27 -4.77 -2.04
N ILE A 22 0.83 -4.19 -1.55
CA ILE A 22 2.18 -4.62 -1.88
C ILE A 22 2.49 -5.89 -1.08
N ASN A 23 2.84 -6.95 -1.80
CA ASN A 23 3.29 -8.19 -1.18
C ASN A 23 4.80 -8.11 -0.92
N PHE A 24 5.19 -7.85 0.32
CA PHE A 24 6.57 -7.99 0.76
C PHE A 24 6.95 -9.47 0.79
N LYS A 25 7.97 -9.87 0.03
CA LYS A 25 8.54 -11.21 0.10
C LYS A 25 9.16 -11.46 1.48
N ASP A 26 9.84 -10.47 2.04
CA ASP A 26 10.43 -10.56 3.37
C ASP A 26 9.53 -9.92 4.44
N LYS A 27 8.94 -10.77 5.29
CA LYS A 27 8.11 -10.34 6.43
C LYS A 27 8.91 -9.57 7.48
N TYR A 28 10.20 -9.87 7.64
CA TYR A 28 11.07 -9.12 8.55
C TYR A 28 11.27 -7.70 8.03
N PHE A 29 11.55 -7.55 6.74
CA PHE A 29 11.64 -6.24 6.09
C PHE A 29 10.34 -5.43 6.25
N LYS A 30 9.18 -6.05 5.97
CA LYS A 30 7.87 -5.41 6.22
C LYS A 30 7.77 -4.88 7.65
N ASN A 31 8.04 -5.74 8.65
CA ASN A 31 7.94 -5.36 10.06
C ASN A 31 8.91 -4.25 10.44
N CYS A 32 10.14 -4.26 9.90
CA CYS A 32 11.12 -3.21 10.12
C CYS A 32 10.65 -1.86 9.54
N VAL A 33 10.06 -1.87 8.34
CA VAL A 33 9.48 -0.67 7.71
C VAL A 33 8.33 -0.14 8.55
N PHE A 34 7.37 -0.99 8.95
CA PHE A 34 6.25 -0.59 9.81
C PHE A 34 6.68 -0.03 11.16
N LYS A 35 7.68 -0.66 11.79
CA LYS A 35 8.18 -0.22 13.10
C LYS A 35 8.86 1.14 13.01
N LYS A 36 9.59 1.40 11.93
CA LYS A 36 10.35 2.64 11.74
C LYS A 36 9.48 3.77 11.18
N TYR A 37 8.49 3.43 10.36
CA TYR A 37 7.64 4.35 9.61
C TYR A 37 6.15 3.95 9.70
N PRO A 38 5.56 3.98 10.91
CA PRO A 38 4.15 3.64 11.09
C PRO A 38 3.20 4.57 10.34
N GLU A 39 3.64 5.76 9.96
CA GLU A 39 2.88 6.75 9.19
C GLU A 39 2.62 6.38 7.73
N ILE A 40 3.30 5.34 7.20
CA ILE A 40 3.09 4.86 5.83
C ILE A 40 1.73 4.18 5.69
N ASP A 41 1.28 3.46 6.73
CA ASP A 41 -0.04 2.81 6.79
C ASP A 41 -1.10 3.83 7.19
N ILE A 42 -1.61 4.53 6.17
CA ILE A 42 -2.51 5.68 6.31
C ILE A 42 -3.89 5.22 6.73
N ASP A 43 -4.34 4.08 6.20
CA ASP A 43 -5.66 3.52 6.49
C ASP A 43 -5.68 2.59 7.73
N LYS A 44 -4.50 2.29 8.29
CA LYS A 44 -4.27 1.50 9.52
C LYS A 44 -4.74 0.05 9.39
N ASN A 45 -4.59 -0.53 8.22
CA ASN A 45 -4.99 -1.91 7.95
C ASN A 45 -3.86 -2.93 8.20
N GLY A 46 -2.64 -2.49 8.54
CA GLY A 46 -1.48 -3.35 8.79
C GLY A 46 -0.79 -3.87 7.52
N GLU A 47 -1.16 -3.35 6.37
CA GLU A 47 -0.59 -3.58 5.05
C GLU A 47 -0.11 -2.26 4.43
N ILE A 48 0.75 -2.33 3.42
CA ILE A 48 1.12 -1.15 2.63
C ILE A 48 0.59 -1.39 1.23
N ASN A 49 -0.25 -0.49 0.75
CA ASN A 49 -0.76 -0.51 -0.60
C ASN A 49 0.07 0.40 -1.53
N GLN A 50 -0.15 0.29 -2.84
CA GLN A 50 0.62 1.05 -3.83
C GLN A 50 0.55 2.57 -3.59
N LEU A 51 -0.64 3.12 -3.35
CA LEU A 51 -0.83 4.55 -3.07
C LEU A 51 -0.12 5.01 -1.79
N GLU A 52 0.03 4.15 -0.79
CA GLU A 52 0.80 4.43 0.42
C GLU A 52 2.29 4.45 0.13
N ALA A 53 2.80 3.45 -0.61
CA ALA A 53 4.19 3.41 -1.02
C ALA A 53 4.57 4.58 -1.94
N ASP A 54 3.69 4.98 -2.85
CA ASP A 54 3.93 6.10 -3.78
C ASP A 54 4.11 7.46 -3.06
N LYS A 55 3.60 7.58 -1.82
CA LYS A 55 3.78 8.78 -0.98
C LYS A 55 5.12 8.80 -0.26
N VAL A 56 5.82 7.66 -0.22
CA VAL A 56 7.11 7.52 0.47
C VAL A 56 8.22 8.03 -0.44
N SER A 57 8.70 9.25 -0.16
CA SER A 57 9.78 9.86 -0.94
C SER A 57 11.18 9.35 -0.56
N LYS A 58 11.34 8.83 0.66
CA LYS A 58 12.63 8.32 1.16
C LYS A 58 12.43 7.32 2.29
N LEU A 59 13.11 6.18 2.19
CA LEU A 59 13.26 5.21 3.28
C LEU A 59 14.74 5.18 3.72
N SER A 60 15.01 5.45 4.99
CA SER A 60 16.33 5.23 5.57
C SER A 60 16.37 3.85 6.20
N LEU A 61 17.07 2.93 5.54
CA LEU A 61 17.17 1.53 5.98
C LEU A 61 18.43 1.25 6.81
N MET A 62 19.23 2.28 7.11
CA MET A 62 20.38 2.15 8.01
C MET A 62 19.96 1.63 9.39
N GLU A 63 20.85 0.81 9.97
CA GLU A 63 20.71 0.17 11.29
C GLU A 63 19.59 -0.85 11.41
N LEU A 64 18.95 -1.21 10.29
CA LEU A 64 18.05 -2.36 10.23
C LEU A 64 18.89 -3.54 9.73
N ASN A 65 18.90 -4.66 10.46
CA ASN A 65 19.58 -5.90 10.04
C ASN A 65 18.78 -6.58 8.90
N ILE A 66 18.54 -5.84 7.82
CA ILE A 66 17.79 -6.30 6.65
C ILE A 66 18.76 -7.11 5.80
N GLU A 67 18.53 -8.42 5.73
CA GLU A 67 19.32 -9.35 4.93
C GLU A 67 18.78 -9.48 3.50
N ASN A 68 17.50 -9.13 3.29
CA ASN A 68 16.84 -9.20 1.99
C ASN A 68 16.10 -7.89 1.66
N SER A 69 16.52 -7.22 0.59
CA SER A 69 15.90 -6.00 0.07
C SER A 69 15.36 -6.18 -1.36
N GLU A 70 15.09 -7.40 -1.79
CA GLU A 70 14.60 -7.72 -3.15
C GLU A 70 13.27 -7.05 -3.50
N ASP A 71 12.50 -6.64 -2.48
CA ASP A 71 11.23 -5.94 -2.66
C ASP A 71 11.42 -4.47 -3.09
N ILE A 72 12.64 -3.94 -3.03
CA ILE A 72 12.97 -2.59 -3.51
C ILE A 72 13.32 -2.68 -5.00
N LYS A 73 12.47 -2.10 -5.85
CA LYS A 73 12.75 -1.95 -7.28
C LYS A 73 13.36 -0.58 -7.56
N HIS A 74 14.48 -0.57 -8.29
CA HIS A 74 15.15 0.64 -8.80
C HIS A 74 14.46 1.21 -10.03
#